data_AF-W2CVD4-F1
#
_entry.id   AF-W2CVD4-F1
#
_cell.length_a   1.000
_cell.length_b   1.000
_cell.length_c   1.000
_cell.angle_alpha   90.00
_cell.angle_beta   90.00
_cell.angle_gamma   90.00
#
_symmetry.space_group_name_H-M   'P 1'
#
loop_
_entity.id
_entity.type
_entity.pdbx_description
1 polymer ?
#
loop_
_entity_poly.entity_id
_entity_poly.type
_entity_poly.pdbx_seq_one_letter_code
_entity_poly.pdbx_strand_id
1 'polypeptide(L)'
;FKSFLDWMSGFWIKKELGKDELDRFRNKCLEFYKDKTLDRVRQYLMRFEMLDEEEIINDQKIPPLKKMMESINWDIISKGIPVRFHGDLHFENILICSSSDEEPFALLDWRQDFAGELLYGDIYYDFAKLLHGLIVSHELIAKDFYNVSRKINKVSYEFLQKNSMIECREYFKKYIIAHGYNWEKVELLTALVFLNIAPLHHYPYTHLLFSLGKMMLHRQI
;
A
#
# COMPACT_ATOMS: atom_id res chain seq x y z
N PHE A 1 13.58 11.09 7.59
CA PHE A 1 12.25 10.99 6.96
C PHE A 1 11.86 12.28 6.23
N LYS A 2 11.82 13.45 6.88
CA LYS A 2 11.51 14.73 6.20
C LYS A 2 12.43 14.99 5.00
N SER A 3 13.74 14.97 5.24
CA SER A 3 14.77 15.07 4.19
C SER A 3 14.63 14.05 3.07
N PHE A 4 14.15 12.85 3.38
CA PHE A 4 13.92 11.80 2.38
C PHE A 4 12.73 12.15 1.48
N LEU A 5 11.61 12.66 2.03
CA LEU A 5 10.48 13.11 1.21
C LEU A 5 10.85 14.29 0.32
N ASP A 6 11.65 15.22 0.84
CA ASP A 6 12.15 16.36 0.05
C ASP A 6 13.04 15.86 -1.09
N TRP A 7 13.93 14.90 -0.84
CA TRP A 7 14.74 14.27 -1.88
C TRP A 7 13.89 13.50 -2.92
N MET A 8 12.90 12.73 -2.47
CA MET A 8 11.99 12.00 -3.35
C MET A 8 11.15 12.91 -4.24
N SER A 9 10.91 14.17 -3.85
CA SER A 9 10.23 15.14 -4.71
C SER A 9 11.00 15.40 -6.01
N GLY A 10 12.34 15.28 -5.99
CA GLY A 10 13.18 15.30 -7.20
C GLY A 10 13.19 13.96 -7.96
N PHE A 11 12.88 12.85 -7.27
CA PHE A 11 12.74 11.54 -7.91
C PHE A 11 11.45 11.44 -8.73
N TRP A 12 10.30 11.87 -8.18
CA TRP A 12 8.97 11.80 -8.79
C TRP A 12 8.77 12.83 -9.91
N ILE A 13 9.53 12.69 -10.99
CA ILE A 13 9.43 13.53 -12.17
C ILE A 13 8.11 13.22 -12.89
N LYS A 14 7.24 14.22 -13.01
CA LYS A 14 5.96 14.08 -13.72
C LYS A 14 6.16 13.77 -15.19
N LYS A 15 5.32 12.89 -15.72
CA LYS A 15 5.21 12.62 -17.15
C LYS A 15 3.97 13.34 -17.68
N GLU A 16 4.18 14.32 -18.55
CA GLU A 16 3.08 14.95 -19.27
C GLU A 16 2.50 13.97 -20.28
N LEU A 17 1.18 13.76 -20.21
CA LEU A 17 0.43 12.85 -21.06
C LEU A 17 -0.69 13.61 -21.78
N GLY A 18 -0.88 13.31 -23.06
CA GLY A 18 -2.05 13.77 -23.80
C GLY A 18 -3.34 13.13 -23.29
N LYS A 19 -4.50 13.63 -23.75
CA LYS A 19 -5.82 13.14 -23.31
C LYS A 19 -5.98 11.62 -23.48
N ASP A 20 -5.64 11.10 -24.66
CA ASP A 20 -5.78 9.66 -24.95
C ASP A 20 -4.78 8.81 -24.14
N GLU A 21 -3.60 9.35 -23.84
CA GLU A 21 -2.61 8.70 -22.98
C GLU A 21 -3.08 8.66 -21.52
N LEU A 22 -3.72 9.72 -21.04
CA LEU A 22 -4.32 9.76 -19.70
C LEU A 22 -5.45 8.72 -19.56
N ASP A 23 -6.28 8.56 -20.58
CA ASP A 23 -7.34 7.55 -20.55
C ASP A 23 -6.76 6.12 -20.59
N ARG A 24 -5.68 5.89 -21.36
CA ARG A 24 -4.93 4.62 -21.29
C ARG A 24 -4.31 4.40 -19.92
N PHE A 25 -3.72 5.44 -19.32
CA PHE A 25 -3.10 5.34 -18.00
C PHE A 25 -4.13 5.06 -16.90
N ARG A 26 -5.33 5.63 -16.98
CA ARG A 26 -6.44 5.29 -16.06
C ARG A 26 -6.79 3.81 -16.13
N ASN A 27 -6.83 3.22 -17.32
CA ASN A 27 -7.03 1.79 -17.48
C ASN A 27 -5.88 0.97 -16.85
N LYS A 28 -4.63 1.44 -16.99
CA LYS A 28 -3.49 0.82 -16.30
C LYS A 28 -3.57 0.91 -14.78
N CYS A 29 -4.05 2.03 -14.24
CA CYS A 29 -4.35 2.12 -12.81
C CYS A 29 -5.45 1.13 -12.38
N LEU A 30 -6.50 0.94 -13.17
CA LEU A 30 -7.54 -0.07 -12.87
C LEU A 30 -6.98 -1.49 -12.88
N GLU A 31 -6.21 -1.85 -13.91
CA GLU A 31 -5.54 -3.15 -14.01
C GLU A 31 -4.65 -3.39 -12.77
N PHE A 32 -3.86 -2.37 -12.40
CA PHE A 32 -2.91 -2.47 -11.31
C PHE A 32 -3.53 -2.46 -9.91
N TYR A 33 -4.61 -1.71 -9.69
CA TYR A 33 -5.24 -1.56 -8.37
C TYR A 33 -6.44 -2.48 -8.16
N LYS A 34 -7.29 -2.65 -9.17
CA LYS A 34 -8.52 -3.42 -9.05
C LYS A 34 -8.28 -4.87 -9.39
N ASP A 35 -7.88 -5.14 -10.63
CA ASP A 35 -7.86 -6.51 -11.16
C ASP A 35 -6.82 -7.35 -10.43
N LYS A 36 -5.60 -6.79 -10.27
CA LYS A 36 -4.55 -7.40 -9.44
C LYS A 36 -4.99 -7.67 -8.01
N THR A 37 -5.73 -6.77 -7.37
CA THR A 37 -6.19 -7.00 -5.99
C THR A 37 -7.25 -8.07 -5.92
N LEU A 38 -8.20 -8.10 -6.85
CA LEU A 38 -9.18 -9.18 -6.92
C LEU A 38 -8.49 -10.54 -7.11
N ASP A 39 -7.45 -10.61 -7.93
CA ASP A 39 -6.68 -11.85 -8.12
C ASP A 39 -5.87 -12.24 -6.88
N ARG A 40 -5.25 -11.29 -6.19
CA ARG A 40 -4.54 -11.55 -4.93
C ARG A 40 -5.47 -12.01 -3.81
N VAL A 41 -6.67 -11.43 -3.73
CA VAL A 41 -7.70 -11.86 -2.80
C VAL A 41 -8.13 -13.30 -3.10
N ARG A 42 -8.41 -13.63 -4.37
CA ARG A 42 -8.73 -15.01 -4.76
C ARG A 42 -7.62 -15.98 -4.40
N GLN A 43 -6.36 -15.63 -4.69
CA GLN A 43 -5.19 -16.45 -4.33
C GLN A 43 -5.12 -16.70 -2.82
N TYR A 44 -5.33 -15.67 -2.00
CA TYR A 44 -5.35 -15.82 -0.55
C TYR A 44 -6.46 -16.77 -0.08
N LEU A 45 -7.70 -16.54 -0.55
CA LEU A 45 -8.86 -17.35 -0.15
C LEU A 45 -8.69 -18.82 -0.55
N MET A 46 -8.21 -19.07 -1.77
CA MET A 46 -7.90 -20.43 -2.25
C MET A 46 -6.79 -21.09 -1.44
N ARG A 47 -5.70 -20.36 -1.13
CA ARG A 47 -4.55 -20.88 -0.37
C ARG A 47 -4.93 -21.39 1.02
N PHE A 48 -5.93 -20.79 1.64
CA PHE A 48 -6.38 -21.12 2.99
C PHE A 48 -7.77 -21.79 3.04
N GLU A 49 -8.30 -22.20 1.88
CA GLU A 49 -9.62 -22.84 1.75
C GLU A 49 -10.75 -22.03 2.44
N MET A 50 -10.65 -20.70 2.33
CA MET A 50 -11.56 -19.76 2.96
C MET A 50 -12.63 -19.26 1.99
N LEU A 51 -13.82 -18.99 2.53
CA LEU A 51 -14.89 -18.27 1.83
C LEU A 51 -14.82 -16.78 2.14
N ASP A 52 -15.22 -15.94 1.18
CA ASP A 52 -15.36 -14.50 1.41
C ASP A 52 -16.67 -14.20 2.13
N GLU A 53 -16.62 -14.29 3.46
CA GLU A 53 -17.76 -14.10 4.34
C GLU A 53 -17.57 -12.90 5.27
N GLU A 54 -18.65 -12.59 5.98
CA GLU A 54 -18.64 -11.65 7.08
C GLU A 54 -17.81 -12.21 8.24
N GLU A 55 -16.92 -11.37 8.79
CA GLU A 55 -16.01 -11.78 9.86
C GLU A 55 -15.96 -10.71 10.95
N ILE A 56 -15.62 -11.10 12.17
CA ILE A 56 -15.30 -10.18 13.25
C ILE A 56 -13.78 -10.01 13.30
N ILE A 57 -13.26 -8.82 13.00
CA ILE A 57 -11.83 -8.51 13.05
C ILE A 57 -11.60 -7.48 14.16
N ASN A 58 -10.78 -7.80 15.17
CA ASN A 58 -10.54 -6.93 16.35
C ASN A 58 -11.85 -6.37 16.93
N ASP A 59 -12.82 -7.26 17.14
CA ASP A 59 -14.17 -6.99 17.67
C ASP A 59 -15.05 -6.07 16.82
N GLN A 60 -14.64 -5.75 15.58
CA GLN A 60 -15.47 -5.04 14.61
C GLN A 60 -16.02 -6.02 13.57
N LYS A 61 -17.30 -5.85 13.24
CA LYS A 61 -17.99 -6.64 12.23
C LYS A 61 -17.63 -6.12 10.84
N ILE A 62 -16.97 -6.95 10.03
CA ILE A 62 -16.46 -6.61 8.71
C ILE A 62 -17.23 -7.39 7.65
N PRO A 63 -17.83 -6.71 6.64
CA PRO A 63 -18.55 -7.39 5.57
C PRO A 63 -17.61 -8.21 4.66
N PRO A 64 -18.17 -9.06 3.79
CA PRO A 64 -17.41 -9.71 2.73
C PRO A 64 -16.59 -8.70 1.91
N LEU A 65 -15.36 -9.07 1.56
CA LEU A 65 -14.44 -8.21 0.82
C LEU A 65 -14.99 -7.86 -0.56
N LYS A 66 -15.72 -8.77 -1.22
CA LYS A 66 -16.44 -8.49 -2.46
C LYS A 66 -17.35 -7.26 -2.33
N LYS A 67 -18.16 -7.20 -1.26
CA LYS A 67 -19.05 -6.06 -1.01
C LYS A 67 -18.26 -4.77 -0.78
N MET A 68 -17.13 -4.86 -0.07
CA MET A 68 -16.25 -3.71 0.14
C MET A 68 -15.63 -3.20 -1.17
N MET A 69 -15.18 -4.11 -2.04
CA MET A 69 -14.59 -3.77 -3.35
C MET A 69 -15.60 -3.16 -4.33
N GLU A 70 -16.88 -3.53 -4.21
CA GLU A 70 -17.99 -2.93 -4.96
C GLU A 70 -18.30 -1.49 -4.52
N SER A 71 -18.05 -1.14 -3.25
CA SER A 71 -18.24 0.22 -2.73
C SER A 71 -17.11 1.19 -3.10
N ILE A 72 -15.95 0.71 -3.57
CA ILE A 72 -14.84 1.57 -3.95
C ILE A 72 -15.20 2.39 -5.19
N ASN A 73 -15.03 3.72 -5.11
CA ASN A 73 -15.15 4.60 -6.27
C ASN A 73 -13.92 4.47 -7.18
N TRP A 74 -13.94 3.47 -8.06
CA TRP A 74 -12.84 3.17 -8.99
C TRP A 74 -12.55 4.30 -9.99
N ASP A 75 -13.51 5.19 -10.29
CA ASP A 75 -13.26 6.37 -11.13
C ASP A 75 -12.29 7.36 -10.45
N ILE A 76 -12.39 7.53 -9.13
CA ILE A 76 -11.46 8.37 -8.37
C ILE A 76 -10.11 7.65 -8.20
N ILE A 77 -10.13 6.37 -7.86
CA ILE A 77 -8.91 5.58 -7.61
C ILE A 77 -8.07 5.44 -8.88
N SER A 78 -8.69 5.28 -10.04
CA SER A 78 -7.98 5.16 -11.33
C SER A 78 -7.35 6.46 -11.85
N LYS A 79 -7.76 7.63 -11.34
CA LYS A 79 -7.16 8.94 -11.69
C LYS A 79 -5.81 9.13 -11.00
N GLY A 80 -4.82 8.36 -11.44
CA GLY A 80 -3.42 8.45 -10.98
C GLY A 80 -2.71 9.69 -11.51
N ILE A 81 -1.51 9.96 -10.98
CA ILE A 81 -0.61 11.01 -11.48
C ILE A 81 0.64 10.33 -12.03
N PRO A 82 0.86 10.36 -13.36
CA PRO A 82 1.96 9.67 -13.99
C PRO A 82 3.30 10.33 -13.63
N VAL A 83 4.20 9.57 -13.01
CA VAL A 83 5.54 10.00 -12.62
C VAL A 83 6.56 8.90 -12.90
N ARG A 84 7.84 9.26 -12.91
CA ARG A 84 8.90 8.29 -12.59
C ARG A 84 8.63 7.78 -11.17
N PHE A 85 8.24 6.51 -11.07
CA PHE A 85 7.83 5.87 -9.83
C PHE A 85 8.83 4.77 -9.47
N HIS A 86 8.84 4.37 -8.20
CA HIS A 86 9.68 3.29 -7.71
C HIS A 86 8.93 1.95 -7.72
N GLY A 87 7.66 1.94 -7.34
CA GLY A 87 6.79 0.75 -7.37
C GLY A 87 7.03 -0.27 -6.26
N ASP A 88 8.18 -0.25 -5.59
CA ASP A 88 8.41 -1.02 -4.36
C ASP A 88 9.01 -0.19 -3.21
N LEU A 89 8.49 1.02 -3.03
CA LEU A 89 9.09 2.03 -2.15
C LEU A 89 8.81 1.75 -0.66
N HIS A 90 9.61 0.86 -0.06
CA HIS A 90 9.63 0.61 1.38
C HIS A 90 11.02 0.81 1.98
N PHE A 91 11.12 0.91 3.30
CA PHE A 91 12.36 1.33 3.98
C PHE A 91 13.58 0.43 3.74
N GLU A 92 13.39 -0.86 3.47
CA GLU A 92 14.51 -1.77 3.15
C GLU A 92 15.09 -1.51 1.76
N ASN A 93 14.34 -0.87 0.87
CA ASN A 93 14.76 -0.48 -0.47
C ASN A 93 15.33 0.94 -0.51
N ILE A 94 15.56 1.56 0.65
CA ILE A 94 16.08 2.92 0.80
C ILE A 94 17.37 2.86 1.60
N LEU A 95 18.50 3.18 0.96
CA LEU A 95 19.78 3.33 1.61
C LEU A 95 20.01 4.79 2.02
N ILE A 96 20.68 4.97 3.16
CA ILE A 96 21.18 6.28 3.59
C ILE A 96 22.68 6.28 3.34
N CYS A 97 23.14 7.17 2.46
CA CYS A 97 24.55 7.31 2.11
C CYS A 97 25.23 8.24 3.12
N SER A 98 26.00 7.67 4.05
CA SER A 98 26.68 8.43 5.10
C SER A 98 27.95 9.16 4.64
N SER A 99 28.35 9.01 3.38
CA SER A 99 29.62 9.50 2.82
C SER A 99 29.49 10.70 1.88
N SER A 100 28.27 11.15 1.57
CA SER A 100 28.02 12.30 0.70
C SER A 100 26.80 13.07 1.17
N ASP A 101 26.97 14.36 1.45
CA ASP A 101 25.86 15.27 1.73
C ASP A 101 25.08 15.63 0.43
N GLU A 102 25.66 15.42 -0.75
CA GLU A 102 25.07 15.75 -2.05
C GLU A 102 24.09 14.67 -2.55
N GLU A 103 24.37 13.39 -2.27
CA GLU A 103 23.51 12.24 -2.60
C GLU A 103 23.20 11.43 -1.33
N PRO A 104 22.34 11.94 -0.44
CA PRO A 104 22.12 11.34 0.87
C PRO A 104 21.33 10.03 0.83
N PHE A 105 20.71 9.69 -0.30
CA PHE A 105 19.87 8.51 -0.46
C PHE A 105 20.14 7.77 -1.77
N ALA A 106 20.03 6.44 -1.71
CA ALA A 106 19.98 5.58 -2.88
C ALA A 106 18.77 4.64 -2.79
N LEU A 107 18.16 4.34 -3.94
CA LEU A 107 17.00 3.45 -4.06
C LEU A 107 17.43 2.12 -4.67
N LEU A 108 16.87 1.02 -4.15
CA LEU A 108 17.11 -0.33 -4.63
C LEU A 108 15.80 -0.99 -5.08
N ASP A 109 15.91 -1.98 -5.98
CA ASP A 109 14.82 -2.89 -6.32
C ASP A 109 13.50 -2.18 -6.74
N TRP A 110 13.62 -1.18 -7.62
CA TRP A 110 12.44 -0.56 -8.22
C TRP A 110 11.75 -1.54 -9.19
N ARG A 111 10.44 -1.36 -9.38
CA ARG A 111 9.68 -2.13 -10.36
C ARG A 111 10.03 -1.71 -11.78
N GLN A 112 10.05 -2.69 -12.68
CA GLN A 112 10.28 -2.47 -14.11
C GLN A 112 9.02 -2.03 -14.85
N ASP A 113 7.83 -2.36 -14.34
CA ASP A 113 6.56 -2.05 -14.99
C ASP A 113 5.44 -1.63 -14.01
N PHE A 114 4.49 -0.85 -14.53
CA PHE A 114 3.21 -0.52 -13.93
C PHE A 114 2.08 -1.05 -14.83
N ALA A 115 1.70 -2.31 -14.63
CA ALA A 115 0.71 -2.99 -15.48
C ALA A 115 1.14 -3.01 -16.96
N GLY A 116 2.42 -3.30 -17.21
CA GLY A 116 3.02 -3.30 -18.54
C GLY A 116 3.41 -1.92 -19.08
N GLU A 117 3.13 -0.82 -18.37
CA GLU A 117 3.75 0.48 -18.67
C GLU A 117 5.17 0.52 -18.12
N LEU A 118 6.17 0.83 -18.95
CA LEU A 118 7.59 0.75 -18.60
C LEU A 118 8.22 2.12 -18.28
N LEU A 119 7.55 3.22 -18.65
CA LEU A 119 8.14 4.56 -18.59
C LEU A 119 7.74 5.34 -17.35
N TYR A 120 6.57 5.05 -16.79
CA TYR A 120 5.99 5.78 -15.66
C TYR A 120 5.00 4.90 -14.89
N GLY A 121 4.68 5.35 -13.68
CA GLY A 121 3.63 4.76 -12.86
C GLY A 121 2.91 5.84 -12.08
N ASP A 122 2.10 5.45 -11.11
CA ASP A 122 1.32 6.39 -10.31
C ASP A 122 2.04 6.74 -9.00
N ILE A 123 2.22 8.04 -8.73
CA ILE A 123 2.82 8.53 -7.48
C ILE A 123 2.05 8.04 -6.24
N TYR A 124 0.73 7.86 -6.35
CA TYR A 124 -0.08 7.38 -5.25
C TYR A 124 0.27 5.96 -4.82
N TYR A 125 0.84 5.15 -5.71
CA TYR A 125 1.29 3.81 -5.35
C TYR A 125 2.58 3.85 -4.52
N ASP A 126 3.53 4.73 -4.87
CA ASP A 126 4.72 4.96 -4.04
C ASP A 126 4.34 5.51 -2.67
N PHE A 127 3.37 6.43 -2.60
CA PHE A 127 2.84 6.90 -1.32
C PHE A 127 2.19 5.79 -0.49
N ALA A 128 1.41 4.92 -1.13
CA ALA A 128 0.80 3.78 -0.45
C ALA A 128 1.86 2.79 0.08
N LYS A 129 2.94 2.56 -0.68
CA LYS A 129 4.06 1.69 -0.26
C LYS A 129 4.87 2.29 0.90
N LEU A 130 5.07 3.60 0.90
CA LEU A 130 5.66 4.30 2.04
C LEU A 130 4.77 4.23 3.28
N LEU A 131 3.47 4.48 3.13
CA LEU A 131 2.53 4.40 4.26
C LEU A 131 2.43 2.97 4.80
N HIS A 132 2.43 1.96 3.93
CA HIS A 132 2.53 0.56 4.32
C HIS A 132 3.73 0.33 5.25
N GLY A 133 4.92 0.80 4.85
CA GLY A 133 6.14 0.67 5.63
C GLY A 133 6.13 1.47 6.93
N LEU A 134 5.32 2.54 7.03
CA LEU A 134 5.09 3.31 8.25
C LEU A 134 4.09 2.65 9.22
N ILE A 135 3.18 1.82 8.71
CA ILE A 135 2.22 1.10 9.54
C ILE A 135 2.84 -0.19 10.07
N VAL A 136 3.44 -1.00 9.21
CA VAL A 136 4.05 -2.28 9.59
C VAL A 136 5.56 -2.23 9.40
N SER A 137 6.29 -2.36 10.51
CA SER A 137 7.75 -2.42 10.50
C SER A 137 8.23 -3.85 10.22
N HIS A 138 8.87 -4.08 9.08
CA HIS A 138 9.46 -5.39 8.77
C HIS A 138 10.46 -5.86 9.84
N GLU A 139 11.23 -4.93 10.44
CA GLU A 139 12.14 -5.25 11.55
C GLU A 139 11.38 -5.82 12.76
N LEU A 140 10.23 -5.23 13.13
CA LEU A 140 9.44 -5.71 14.27
C LEU A 140 8.74 -7.03 13.95
N ILE A 141 8.26 -7.19 12.71
CA ILE A 141 7.69 -8.45 12.24
C ILE A 141 8.74 -9.57 12.25
N ALA A 142 9.96 -9.31 11.79
CA ALA A 142 11.06 -10.27 11.79
C ALA A 142 11.52 -10.69 13.19
N LYS A 143 11.18 -9.89 14.22
CA LYS A 143 11.42 -10.18 15.63
C LYS A 143 10.17 -10.76 16.33
N ASP A 144 9.16 -11.17 15.57
CA ASP A 144 7.89 -11.71 16.05
C ASP A 144 7.14 -10.79 17.04
N PHE A 145 7.30 -9.46 16.93
CA PHE A 145 6.53 -8.48 17.71
C PHE A 145 5.13 -8.25 17.14
N TYR A 146 4.44 -9.35 16.84
CA TYR A 146 3.06 -9.38 16.41
C TYR A 146 2.39 -10.67 16.86
N ASN A 147 1.07 -10.65 16.95
CA ASN A 147 0.26 -11.81 17.24
C ASN A 147 -0.99 -11.77 16.36
N VAL A 148 -1.40 -12.93 15.86
CA VAL A 148 -2.65 -13.10 15.13
C VAL A 148 -3.28 -14.43 15.50
N SER A 149 -4.54 -14.38 15.89
CA SER A 149 -5.36 -15.55 16.17
C SER A 149 -6.54 -15.53 15.23
N ARG A 150 -6.75 -16.65 14.53
CA ARG A 150 -7.89 -16.87 13.64
C ARG A 150 -8.70 -18.05 14.15
N LYS A 151 -9.99 -17.82 14.34
CA LYS A 151 -11.03 -18.82 14.64
C LYS A 151 -12.12 -18.71 13.56
N ILE A 152 -13.12 -19.59 13.62
CA ILE A 152 -14.29 -19.50 12.75
C ILE A 152 -14.91 -18.10 12.87
N ASN A 153 -14.95 -17.37 11.76
CA ASN A 153 -15.52 -16.03 11.61
C ASN A 153 -15.01 -14.96 12.59
N LYS A 154 -13.87 -15.20 13.26
CA LYS A 154 -13.25 -14.23 14.18
C LYS A 154 -11.74 -14.20 14.01
N VAL A 155 -11.20 -13.00 13.85
CA VAL A 155 -9.76 -12.72 13.82
C VAL A 155 -9.45 -11.66 14.86
N SER A 156 -8.39 -11.88 15.63
CA SER A 156 -7.78 -10.87 16.47
C SER A 156 -6.31 -10.75 16.11
N TYR A 157 -5.81 -9.54 15.94
CA TYR A 157 -4.40 -9.28 15.71
C TYR A 157 -3.93 -8.05 16.48
N GLU A 158 -2.66 -8.07 16.84
CA GLU A 158 -1.92 -6.95 17.41
C GLU A 158 -0.49 -6.97 16.87
N PHE A 159 0.13 -5.81 16.76
CA PHE A 159 1.54 -5.70 16.40
C PHE A 159 2.12 -4.44 17.00
N LEU A 160 3.40 -4.50 17.36
CA LEU A 160 4.10 -3.37 17.91
C LEU A 160 4.36 -2.32 16.82
N GLN A 161 4.17 -1.05 17.16
CA GLN A 161 4.57 0.09 16.33
C GLN A 161 5.54 0.97 17.09
N LYS A 162 6.54 1.49 16.40
CA LYS A 162 7.48 2.46 16.98
C LYS A 162 6.81 3.83 17.03
N ASN A 163 6.95 4.54 18.14
CA ASN A 163 6.44 5.93 18.27
C ASN A 163 6.96 6.84 17.14
N SER A 164 8.23 6.67 16.75
CA SER A 164 8.82 7.41 15.63
C SER A 164 8.10 7.17 14.30
N MET A 165 7.54 5.98 14.07
CA MET A 165 6.80 5.67 12.85
C MET A 165 5.40 6.29 12.86
N ILE A 166 4.76 6.32 14.03
CA ILE A 166 3.49 7.05 14.25
C ILE A 166 3.70 8.55 13.96
N GLU A 167 4.75 9.14 14.53
CA GLU A 167 5.13 10.53 14.27
C GLU A 167 5.42 10.79 12.78
N CYS A 168 6.13 9.88 12.12
CA CYS A 168 6.40 9.97 10.68
C CYS A 168 5.12 9.85 9.84
N ARG A 169 4.15 9.01 10.24
CA ARG A 169 2.84 8.91 9.58
C ARG A 169 2.05 10.21 9.68
N GLU A 170 2.02 10.82 10.86
CA GLU A 170 1.35 12.12 11.04
C GLU A 170 2.02 13.23 10.20
N TYR A 171 3.34 13.22 10.15
CA TYR A 171 4.07 14.13 9.26
C TYR A 171 3.77 13.83 7.78
N PHE A 172 3.75 12.56 7.38
CA PHE A 172 3.48 12.15 6.00
C PHE A 172 2.09 12.58 5.54
N LYS A 173 1.07 12.42 6.39
CA LYS A 173 -0.29 12.93 6.12
C LYS A 173 -0.29 14.42 5.85
N LYS A 174 0.38 15.21 6.71
CA LYS A 174 0.51 16.66 6.53
C LYS A 174 1.24 17.01 5.23
N TYR A 175 2.31 16.28 4.91
CA TYR A 175 3.07 16.45 3.67
C TYR A 175 2.18 16.21 2.44
N ILE A 176 1.45 15.10 2.39
CA ILE A 176 0.56 14.73 1.28
C ILE A 176 -0.50 15.83 1.04
N ILE A 177 -1.17 16.27 2.11
CA ILE A 177 -2.20 17.32 2.03
C ILE A 177 -1.60 18.67 1.59
N ALA A 178 -0.45 19.06 2.15
CA ALA A 178 0.20 20.33 1.84
C ALA A 178 0.64 20.43 0.36
N HIS A 179 0.93 19.29 -0.29
CA HIS A 179 1.29 19.23 -1.70
C HIS A 179 0.10 19.00 -2.64
N GLY A 180 -1.14 19.07 -2.12
CA GLY A 180 -2.37 18.96 -2.92
C GLY A 180 -2.75 17.54 -3.33
N TYR A 181 -2.16 16.51 -2.71
CA TYR A 181 -2.51 15.12 -2.93
C TYR A 181 -3.65 14.68 -2.01
N ASN A 182 -4.39 13.65 -2.43
CA ASN A 182 -5.51 13.10 -1.67
C ASN A 182 -5.04 12.02 -0.66
N TRP A 183 -5.15 12.32 0.63
CA TRP A 183 -4.76 11.40 1.70
C TRP A 183 -5.63 10.14 1.78
N GLU A 184 -6.96 10.26 1.62
CA GLU A 184 -7.88 9.12 1.66
C GLU A 184 -7.57 8.11 0.54
N LYS A 185 -7.19 8.61 -0.65
CA LYS A 185 -6.70 7.78 -1.75
C LYS A 185 -5.42 7.01 -1.36
N VAL A 186 -4.49 7.65 -0.66
CA VAL A 186 -3.28 6.98 -0.15
C VAL A 186 -3.65 5.89 0.86
N GLU A 187 -4.54 6.16 1.81
CA GLU A 187 -4.97 5.16 2.81
C GLU A 187 -5.70 3.98 2.18
N LEU A 188 -6.61 4.23 1.23
CA LEU A 188 -7.32 3.18 0.51
C LEU A 188 -6.35 2.32 -0.30
N LEU A 189 -5.44 2.93 -1.07
CA LEU A 189 -4.44 2.17 -1.83
C LEU A 189 -3.48 1.39 -0.92
N THR A 190 -3.19 1.91 0.28
CA THR A 190 -2.40 1.19 1.29
C THR A 190 -3.14 -0.06 1.79
N ALA A 191 -4.46 0.03 1.97
CA ALA A 191 -5.29 -1.14 2.29
C ALA A 191 -5.21 -2.21 1.17
N LEU A 192 -5.27 -1.79 -0.10
CA LEU A 192 -5.10 -2.69 -1.24
C LEU A 192 -3.69 -3.28 -1.31
N VAL A 193 -2.64 -2.51 -0.97
CA VAL A 193 -1.26 -3.02 -0.85
C VAL A 193 -1.19 -4.17 0.16
N PHE A 194 -1.76 -4.01 1.36
CA PHE A 194 -1.79 -5.08 2.36
C PHE A 194 -2.49 -6.36 1.86
N LEU A 195 -3.65 -6.20 1.20
CA LEU A 195 -4.37 -7.32 0.57
C LEU A 195 -3.53 -7.99 -0.54
N ASN A 196 -2.79 -7.19 -1.32
CA ASN A 196 -1.98 -7.67 -2.44
C ASN A 196 -0.79 -8.51 -2.00
N ILE A 197 -0.14 -8.15 -0.90
CA ILE A 197 1.04 -8.87 -0.41
C ILE A 197 0.68 -10.03 0.52
N ALA A 198 -0.49 -10.01 1.15
CA ALA A 198 -0.94 -11.08 2.05
C ALA A 198 -0.74 -12.51 1.49
N PRO A 199 -1.21 -12.87 0.27
CA PRO A 199 -1.03 -14.23 -0.26
C PRO A 199 0.44 -14.63 -0.53
N LEU A 200 1.36 -13.66 -0.56
CA LEU A 200 2.78 -13.88 -0.86
C LEU A 200 3.63 -14.12 0.39
N HIS A 201 3.12 -13.82 1.59
CA HIS A 201 3.87 -13.97 2.84
C HIS A 201 3.61 -15.32 3.52
N HIS A 202 4.49 -15.66 4.47
CA HIS A 202 4.42 -16.88 5.26
C HIS A 202 3.34 -16.79 6.35
N TYR A 203 2.94 -17.96 6.87
CA TYR A 203 2.10 -18.05 8.06
C TYR A 203 2.93 -17.79 9.32
N PRO A 204 2.41 -17.09 10.35
CA PRO A 204 1.06 -16.53 10.47
C PRO A 204 0.91 -15.09 9.95
N TYR A 205 2.01 -14.41 9.59
CA TYR A 205 2.02 -13.01 9.16
C TYR A 205 1.05 -12.69 8.00
N THR A 206 0.88 -13.60 7.05
CA THR A 206 -0.12 -13.52 5.98
C THR A 206 -1.54 -13.20 6.47
N HIS A 207 -1.97 -13.79 7.59
CA HIS A 207 -3.30 -13.54 8.16
C HIS A 207 -3.42 -12.15 8.79
N LEU A 208 -2.35 -11.67 9.40
CA LEU A 208 -2.29 -10.30 9.91
C LEU A 208 -2.44 -9.31 8.75
N LEU A 209 -1.65 -9.48 7.68
CA LEU A 209 -1.70 -8.61 6.51
C LEU A 209 -3.09 -8.55 5.87
N PHE A 210 -3.70 -9.71 5.64
CA PHE A 210 -5.03 -9.78 5.03
C PHE A 210 -6.10 -9.11 5.91
N SER A 211 -6.04 -9.38 7.22
CA SER A 211 -7.04 -8.84 8.18
C SER A 211 -6.86 -7.34 8.40
N LEU A 212 -5.61 -6.86 8.44
CA LEU A 212 -5.27 -5.44 8.48
C LEU A 212 -5.74 -4.73 7.21
N GLY A 213 -5.49 -5.32 6.03
CA GLY A 213 -5.97 -4.80 4.75
C GLY A 213 -7.50 -4.68 4.69
N LYS A 214 -8.23 -5.74 5.09
CA LYS A 214 -9.71 -5.72 5.20
C LYS A 214 -10.19 -4.62 6.17
N MET A 215 -9.59 -4.54 7.36
CA MET A 215 -9.95 -3.54 8.37
C MET A 215 -9.71 -2.12 7.88
N MET A 216 -8.58 -1.86 7.23
CA MET A 216 -8.25 -0.55 6.68
C MET A 216 -9.21 -0.17 5.57
N LEU A 217 -9.52 -1.09 4.64
CA LEU A 217 -10.46 -0.83 3.56
C LEU A 217 -11.85 -0.50 4.10
N HIS A 218 -12.34 -1.28 5.08
CA HIS A 218 -13.63 -1.03 5.71
C HIS A 218 -13.77 0.38 6.31
N ARG A 219 -12.67 0.97 6.80
CA ARG A 219 -12.69 2.34 7.36
C ARG A 219 -12.73 3.45 6.31
N GLN A 220 -12.53 3.11 5.03
CA GLN A 220 -12.45 4.08 3.92
C GLN A 220 -13.70 4.07 3.03
N ILE A 221 -14.66 3.18 3.29
CA ILE A 221 -15.88 2.99 2.47
C ILE A 221 -17.16 3.18 3.27
#